data_AF-L2FV41-F1
#
_entry.id   AF-L2FV41-F1
#
_cell.length_a   1.000
_cell.length_b   1.000
_cell.length_c   1.000
_cell.angle_alpha   90.00
_cell.angle_beta   90.00
_cell.angle_gamma   90.00
#
_symmetry.space_group_name_H-M   'P 1'
#
loop_
_entity.id
_entity.type
_entity.pdbx_description
1 polymer ?
#
loop_
_entity_poly.entity_id
_entity_poly.type
_entity_poly.pdbx_seq_one_letter_code
_entity_poly.pdbx_strand_id
1 'polypeptide(L)'
;MSPLLQADEAARGQRALDCFQVAQPVLGPKGPVYQEVRRGNDDKGKDSAGACTVQLMDHSFGNSFGKPFVGDYTPPGCDFNRVIVNFTATSAGRQLDRLALLYLGDTEVWRTSTAEPRLAPGIIWTYWKDMTPYLS
;
A
#
# COMPACT_ATOMS: atom_id res chain seq x y z
N MET A 1 -3.54 41.21 2.69
CA MET A 1 -2.21 40.63 2.46
C MET A 1 -2.26 39.19 2.95
N SER A 2 -2.39 38.25 2.01
CA SER A 2 -2.66 36.83 2.27
C SER A 2 -1.38 36.08 2.65
N PRO A 3 -1.32 35.41 3.81
CA PRO A 3 -0.21 34.51 4.16
C PRO A 3 -0.37 33.09 3.56
N LEU A 4 -1.49 32.81 2.88
CA LEU A 4 -1.83 31.48 2.40
C LEU A 4 -1.06 31.02 1.16
N LEU A 5 -0.38 31.91 0.44
CA LEU A 5 0.39 31.55 -0.76
C LEU A 5 1.83 31.07 -0.47
N GLN A 6 2.36 31.31 0.74
CA GLN A 6 3.75 30.95 1.08
C GLN A 6 3.90 29.54 1.66
N ALA A 7 2.80 28.89 2.07
CA ALA A 7 2.85 27.49 2.53
C ALA A 7 2.87 26.47 1.37
N ASP A 8 2.36 26.85 0.20
CA ASP A 8 2.27 25.98 -0.97
C ASP A 8 3.60 25.87 -1.75
N GLU A 9 4.46 26.88 -1.64
CA GLU A 9 5.73 26.91 -2.38
C GLU A 9 6.87 26.13 -1.69
N ALA A 10 6.79 25.95 -0.36
CA ALA A 10 7.79 25.20 0.40
C ALA A 10 7.70 23.68 0.21
N ALA A 11 6.56 23.17 -0.27
CA ALA A 11 6.34 21.73 -0.48
C ALA A 11 6.89 21.21 -1.83
N ARG A 12 7.34 22.09 -2.73
CA ARG A 12 7.60 21.74 -4.13
C ARG A 12 8.95 21.04 -4.42
N GLY A 13 9.61 20.50 -3.40
CA GLY A 13 10.90 19.81 -3.55
C GLY A 13 11.20 18.69 -2.55
N GLN A 14 10.32 18.43 -1.57
CA GLN A 14 10.51 17.34 -0.62
C GLN A 14 9.76 16.08 -1.06
N ARG A 15 10.46 14.94 -1.04
CA ARG A 15 9.87 13.62 -1.28
C ARG A 15 9.48 12.96 0.05
N ALA A 16 8.45 12.14 0.03
CA ALA A 16 8.09 11.30 1.18
C ALA A 16 9.30 10.47 1.61
N LEU A 17 9.47 10.29 2.92
CA LEU A 17 10.46 9.36 3.44
C LEU A 17 9.99 7.93 3.19
N ASP A 18 10.90 7.03 2.88
CA ASP A 18 10.55 5.61 2.78
C ASP A 18 10.67 4.96 4.16
N CYS A 19 9.69 4.14 4.53
CA CYS A 19 9.80 3.24 5.67
C CYS A 19 10.10 1.83 5.18
N PHE A 20 11.19 1.25 5.72
CA PHE A 20 11.54 -0.14 5.50
C PHE A 20 10.86 -1.02 6.54
N GLN A 21 10.02 -1.95 6.08
CA GLN A 21 9.41 -2.95 6.94
C GLN A 21 10.18 -4.26 6.82
N VAL A 22 10.73 -4.74 7.95
CA VAL A 22 11.42 -6.03 8.00
C VAL A 22 10.40 -7.15 7.95
N ALA A 23 10.35 -7.86 6.82
CA ALA A 23 9.50 -9.03 6.64
C ALA A 23 10.20 -10.04 5.73
N GLN A 24 9.76 -11.30 5.80
CA GLN A 24 10.20 -12.31 4.84
C GLN A 24 9.74 -11.92 3.43
N PRO A 25 10.61 -12.04 2.41
CA PRO A 25 10.21 -11.78 1.03
C PRO A 25 9.11 -12.73 0.59
N VAL A 26 8.16 -12.22 -0.19
CA VAL A 26 7.14 -13.07 -0.83
C VAL A 26 7.66 -13.54 -2.18
N LEU A 27 7.32 -14.75 -2.62
CA LEU A 27 7.70 -15.20 -3.96
C LEU A 27 6.75 -14.57 -4.99
N GLY A 28 7.25 -13.66 -5.81
CA GLY A 28 6.54 -13.11 -6.97
C GLY A 28 6.83 -13.88 -8.26
N PRO A 29 6.17 -13.53 -9.37
CA PRO A 29 6.34 -14.21 -10.66
C PRO A 29 7.77 -14.20 -11.21
N LYS A 30 8.58 -13.21 -10.80
CA LYS A 30 9.98 -13.01 -11.21
C LYS A 30 11.00 -13.39 -10.12
N GLY A 31 10.55 -14.02 -9.03
CA GLY A 31 11.39 -14.35 -7.87
C GLY A 31 10.99 -13.60 -6.59
N PRO A 32 11.85 -13.60 -5.55
CA PRO A 32 11.58 -12.96 -4.27
C PRO A 32 11.30 -11.45 -4.42
N VAL A 33 10.24 -10.96 -3.76
CA VAL A 33 9.86 -9.55 -3.70
C VAL A 33 10.04 -9.05 -2.27
N TYR A 34 10.85 -8.00 -2.13
CA TYR A 34 11.17 -7.35 -0.86
C TYR A 34 10.23 -6.16 -0.60
N GLN A 35 10.14 -5.75 0.67
CA GLN A 35 9.36 -4.57 1.10
C GLN A 35 10.09 -3.27 0.74
N GLU A 36 10.26 -3.04 -0.55
CA GLU A 36 10.88 -1.84 -1.08
C GLU A 36 9.82 -1.00 -1.80
N VAL A 37 9.80 0.29 -1.51
CA VAL A 37 9.09 1.27 -2.33
C VAL A 37 9.87 1.36 -3.63
N ARG A 38 9.35 0.77 -4.72
CA ARG A 38 9.99 0.85 -6.04
C ARG A 38 10.16 2.31 -6.45
N ARG A 39 11.38 2.84 -6.27
CA ARG A 39 11.79 4.13 -6.83
C ARG A 39 12.01 3.91 -8.31
N GLY A 40 11.18 4.57 -9.12
CA GLY A 40 11.09 4.46 -10.58
C GLY A 40 12.38 4.01 -11.26
N ASN A 41 12.38 2.76 -11.67
CA ASN A 41 13.00 2.32 -12.90
C ASN A 41 12.04 1.25 -13.41
N ASP A 42 11.41 1.52 -14.56
CA ASP A 42 10.59 0.54 -15.25
C ASP A 42 11.50 -0.62 -15.63
N ASP A 43 11.62 -1.59 -14.73
CA ASP A 43 12.18 -2.87 -15.05
C ASP A 43 11.19 -3.52 -16.00
N LYS A 44 11.38 -3.23 -17.30
CA LYS A 44 10.84 -3.98 -18.43
C LYS A 44 11.42 -5.40 -18.44
N GLY A 45 11.40 -6.06 -17.29
CA GLY A 45 11.52 -7.50 -17.20
C GLY A 45 10.28 -8.06 -17.87
N LYS A 46 10.50 -8.86 -18.90
CA LYS A 46 9.56 -9.74 -19.59
C LYS A 46 8.31 -10.00 -18.74
N ASP A 47 7.16 -9.49 -19.18
CA ASP A 47 5.86 -9.84 -18.61
C ASP A 47 5.76 -11.36 -18.63
N SER A 48 5.89 -11.97 -17.46
CA SER A 48 5.57 -13.39 -17.28
C SER A 48 4.11 -13.51 -17.68
N ALA A 49 3.84 -14.24 -18.76
CA ALA A 49 2.56 -14.36 -19.45
C ALA A 49 1.45 -15.07 -18.63
N GLY A 50 1.26 -14.72 -17.36
CA GLY A 50 0.28 -15.38 -16.49
C GLY A 50 0.00 -14.70 -15.14
N ALA A 51 0.36 -13.43 -14.95
CA ALA A 51 -0.04 -12.67 -13.76
C ALA A 51 -1.20 -11.73 -14.09
N CYS A 52 -2.29 -11.82 -13.32
CA CYS A 52 -3.40 -10.89 -13.39
C CYS A 52 -3.38 -9.98 -12.17
N THR A 53 -3.79 -8.73 -12.38
CA THR A 53 -3.84 -7.71 -11.33
C THR A 53 -5.23 -7.12 -11.25
N VAL A 54 -5.70 -6.90 -10.04
CA VAL A 54 -6.95 -6.18 -9.75
C VAL A 54 -6.69 -5.20 -8.63
N GLN A 55 -7.20 -3.98 -8.77
CA GLN A 55 -7.08 -2.95 -7.75
C GLN A 55 -8.17 -3.16 -6.69
N LEU A 56 -7.76 -3.46 -5.47
CA LEU A 56 -8.70 -3.64 -4.35
C LEU A 56 -9.20 -2.31 -3.79
N MET A 57 -8.33 -1.29 -3.78
CA MET A 57 -8.63 0.01 -3.17
C MET A 57 -7.67 1.08 -3.70
N ASP A 58 -8.20 2.27 -3.94
CA ASP A 58 -7.47 3.53 -3.90
C ASP A 58 -8.31 4.49 -3.06
N HIS A 59 -7.80 4.86 -1.89
CA HIS A 59 -8.60 5.51 -0.87
C HIS A 59 -7.76 6.36 0.08
N SER A 60 -8.34 7.48 0.50
CA SER A 60 -7.77 8.33 1.55
C SER A 60 -8.53 8.14 2.86
N PHE A 61 -7.83 7.69 3.90
CA PHE A 61 -8.38 7.50 5.24
C PHE A 61 -8.41 8.79 6.09
N GLY A 62 -8.45 9.97 5.46
CA GLY A 62 -8.59 11.25 6.17
C GLY A 62 -9.91 11.33 6.93
N ASN A 63 -9.87 11.66 8.23
CA ASN A 63 -11.07 11.76 9.09
C ASN A 63 -11.97 10.50 9.08
N SER A 64 -11.34 9.32 9.03
CA SER A 64 -11.98 8.02 8.85
C SER A 64 -12.35 7.28 10.16
N PHE A 65 -12.38 7.96 11.30
CA PHE A 65 -12.72 7.32 12.58
C PHE A 65 -14.13 6.69 12.50
N GLY A 66 -14.22 5.37 12.70
CA GLY A 66 -15.47 4.60 12.57
C GLY A 66 -15.99 4.49 11.13
N LYS A 67 -15.19 4.88 10.13
CA LYS A 67 -15.55 4.89 8.71
C LYS A 67 -14.50 4.10 7.91
N PRO A 68 -14.52 2.76 7.99
CA PRO A 68 -13.60 1.94 7.20
C PRO A 68 -13.91 2.09 5.70
N PHE A 69 -12.91 1.76 4.87
CA PHE A 69 -13.17 1.47 3.46
C PHE A 69 -13.81 0.09 3.36
N VAL A 70 -14.92 0.00 2.62
CA VAL A 70 -15.59 -1.26 2.28
C VAL A 70 -15.81 -1.22 0.77
N GLY A 71 -15.35 -2.25 0.07
CA GLY A 71 -15.47 -2.36 -1.37
C GLY A 71 -15.81 -3.78 -1.78
N ASP A 72 -16.55 -3.89 -2.88
CA ASP A 72 -16.84 -5.19 -3.50
C ASP A 72 -15.61 -5.69 -4.25
N TYR A 73 -15.31 -6.97 -4.08
CA TYR A 73 -14.22 -7.64 -4.77
C TYR A 73 -14.77 -8.64 -5.78
N THR A 74 -14.39 -8.47 -7.04
CA THR A 74 -14.62 -9.46 -8.10
C THR A 74 -13.29 -10.10 -8.46
N PRO A 75 -13.14 -11.43 -8.32
CA PRO A 75 -11.94 -12.14 -8.74
C PRO A 75 -11.60 -11.86 -10.21
N PRO A 76 -10.30 -11.78 -10.57
CA PRO A 76 -9.91 -11.60 -11.97
C PRO A 76 -10.33 -12.80 -12.82
N GLY A 77 -10.68 -12.58 -14.07
CA GLY A 77 -11.15 -13.62 -15.00
C GLY A 77 -10.07 -14.55 -15.55
N CYS A 78 -9.06 -14.89 -14.74
CA CYS A 78 -7.96 -15.77 -15.11
C CYS A 78 -7.69 -16.79 -14.03
N ASP A 79 -7.02 -17.88 -14.40
CA ASP A 79 -6.64 -18.93 -13.46
C ASP A 79 -5.42 -18.50 -12.65
N PHE A 80 -5.48 -18.70 -11.32
CA PHE A 80 -4.36 -18.45 -10.42
C PHE A 80 -4.38 -19.46 -9.26
N ASN A 81 -3.19 -19.85 -8.81
CA ASN A 81 -2.97 -20.69 -7.63
C ASN A 81 -2.10 -20.00 -6.58
N ARG A 82 -1.79 -18.72 -6.79
CA ARG A 82 -0.95 -17.90 -5.95
C ARG A 82 -1.49 -16.48 -5.95
N VAL A 83 -1.66 -15.91 -4.76
CA VAL A 83 -2.20 -14.55 -4.59
C VAL A 83 -1.23 -13.75 -3.76
N ILE A 84 -0.91 -12.55 -4.23
CA ILE A 84 -0.04 -11.62 -3.51
C ILE A 84 -0.73 -10.27 -3.50
N VAL A 85 -0.85 -9.68 -2.32
CA VAL A 85 -1.36 -8.32 -2.17
C VAL A 85 -0.18 -7.37 -2.04
N ASN A 86 -0.20 -6.30 -2.84
CA ASN A 86 0.63 -5.12 -2.66
C ASN A 86 -0.23 -4.04 -2.00
N PHE A 87 0.18 -3.60 -0.81
CA PHE A 87 -0.40 -2.45 -0.15
C PHE A 87 0.65 -1.34 -0.06
N THR A 88 0.39 -0.22 -0.71
CA THR A 88 1.23 0.98 -0.60
C THR A 88 0.41 2.09 0.04
N ALA A 89 0.96 2.72 1.09
CA ALA A 89 0.29 3.78 1.81
C ALA A 89 1.25 4.91 2.16
N THR A 90 0.70 6.12 2.26
CA THR A 90 1.40 7.32 2.68
C THR A 90 0.73 7.89 3.93
N SER A 91 1.50 8.11 4.99
CA SER A 91 1.06 8.77 6.23
C SER A 91 1.64 10.18 6.25
N ALA A 92 0.76 11.18 6.25
CA ALA A 92 1.14 12.59 6.28
C ALA A 92 0.22 13.40 7.21
N GLY A 93 0.79 14.44 7.82
CA GLY A 93 0.11 15.29 8.78
C GLY A 93 0.03 14.64 10.16
N ARG A 94 -1.02 14.95 10.92
CA ARG A 94 -1.18 14.49 12.30
C ARG A 94 -1.98 13.18 12.36
N GLN A 95 -1.28 12.06 12.24
CA GLN A 95 -1.84 10.70 12.29
C GLN A 95 -1.07 9.85 13.31
N LEU A 96 -1.60 9.64 14.51
CA LEU A 96 -0.93 8.78 15.51
C LEU A 96 -0.88 7.31 15.05
N ASP A 97 -0.16 6.44 15.77
CA ASP A 97 -0.04 4.99 15.52
C ASP A 97 -1.42 4.30 15.46
N ARG A 98 -2.06 4.30 14.28
CA ARG A 98 -3.35 3.67 14.07
C ARG A 98 -3.13 2.22 13.65
N LEU A 99 -3.91 1.34 14.26
CA LEU A 99 -4.02 -0.05 13.85
C LEU A 99 -4.88 -0.13 12.58
N ALA A 100 -4.37 -0.77 11.55
CA ALA A 100 -5.08 -1.13 10.34
C ALA A 100 -5.33 -2.64 10.33
N LEU A 101 -6.57 -3.01 9.99
CA LEU A 101 -6.99 -4.39 9.82
C LEU A 101 -7.62 -4.51 8.44
N LEU A 102 -7.26 -5.57 7.72
CA LEU A 102 -7.83 -5.93 6.44
C LEU A 102 -8.62 -7.23 6.60
N TYR A 103 -9.87 -7.18 6.14
CA TYR A 103 -10.76 -8.33 6.09
C TYR A 103 -11.08 -8.67 4.63
N LEU A 104 -11.22 -9.96 4.35
CA LEU A 104 -11.81 -10.47 3.12
C LEU A 104 -13.05 -11.27 3.51
N GLY A 105 -14.24 -10.74 3.22
CA GLY A 105 -15.47 -11.19 3.88
C GLY A 105 -15.35 -11.01 5.40
N ASP A 106 -15.66 -12.07 6.16
CA ASP A 106 -15.56 -12.08 7.63
C ASP A 106 -14.18 -12.53 8.16
N THR A 107 -13.23 -12.83 7.28
CA THR A 107 -11.91 -13.34 7.67
C THR A 107 -10.90 -12.20 7.77
N GLU A 108 -10.31 -12.00 8.96
CA GLU A 108 -9.17 -11.09 9.12
C GLU A 108 -7.95 -11.70 8.42
N VAL A 109 -7.50 -11.06 7.35
CA VAL A 109 -6.38 -11.56 6.57
C VAL A 109 -5.07 -10.87 6.93
N TRP A 110 -5.10 -9.62 7.42
CA TRP A 110 -3.89 -8.87 7.74
C TRP A 110 -4.12 -7.78 8.80
N ARG A 111 -3.11 -7.58 9.66
CA ARG A 111 -3.04 -6.53 10.68
C ARG A 111 -1.70 -5.81 10.56
N THR A 112 -1.73 -4.48 10.62
CA THR A 112 -0.53 -3.63 10.55
C THR A 112 -0.77 -2.30 11.27
N SER A 113 0.25 -1.45 11.40
CA SER A 113 0.12 -0.08 11.90
C SER A 113 0.52 0.94 10.83
N THR A 114 0.03 2.17 10.94
CA THR A 114 0.50 3.29 10.11
C THR A 114 1.93 3.67 10.49
N ALA A 115 2.70 4.18 9.52
CA ALA A 115 3.99 4.79 9.83
C ALA A 115 3.81 6.04 10.72
N GLU A 116 4.82 6.32 11.55
CA GLU A 116 4.84 7.49 12.45
C GLU A 116 4.57 8.77 11.64
N PRO A 117 3.65 9.64 12.10
CA PRO A 117 3.24 10.81 11.36
C PRO A 117 4.38 11.80 11.15
N ARG A 118 4.45 12.36 9.94
CA ARG A 118 5.34 13.47 9.61
C ARG A 118 4.57 14.55 8.86
N LEU A 119 5.05 15.79 8.91
CA LEU A 119 4.56 16.84 8.01
C LEU A 119 4.67 16.37 6.55
N ALA A 120 3.78 16.89 5.70
CA ALA A 120 3.81 16.61 4.27
C ALA A 120 5.24 16.84 3.72
N PRO A 121 5.75 15.95 2.86
CA PRO A 121 5.05 14.88 2.11
C PRO A 121 4.81 13.57 2.88
N GLY A 122 5.23 13.46 4.14
CA GLY A 122 4.96 12.28 4.98
C GLY A 122 5.94 11.12 4.80
N ILE A 123 5.49 9.93 5.19
CA ILE A 123 6.21 8.66 5.05
C ILE A 123 5.40 7.73 4.14
N ILE A 124 6.04 7.15 3.14
CA ILE A 124 5.48 6.11 2.27
C ILE A 124 6.07 4.75 2.63
N TRP A 125 5.23 3.71 2.61
CA TRP A 125 5.67 2.33 2.77
C TRP A 125 4.86 1.40 1.89
N THR A 126 5.48 0.28 1.53
CA THR A 126 4.85 -0.80 0.78
C THR A 126 4.98 -2.09 1.56
N TYR A 127 3.88 -2.85 1.60
CA TYR A 127 3.85 -4.19 2.15
C TYR A 127 3.29 -5.17 1.12
N TRP A 128 4.08 -6.19 0.80
CA TRP A 128 3.77 -7.34 0.00
C TRP A 128 3.40 -8.50 0.91
N LYS A 129 2.23 -9.09 0.69
CA LYS A 129 1.72 -10.18 1.52
C LYS A 129 1.33 -11.36 0.65
N ASP A 130 1.80 -12.55 1.01
CA ASP A 130 1.30 -13.80 0.43
C ASP A 130 -0.09 -14.08 0.99
N MET A 131 -1.06 -14.12 0.08
CA MET A 131 -2.48 -14.30 0.34
C MET A 131 -2.98 -15.64 -0.21
N THR A 132 -2.09 -16.46 -0.75
CA THR A 132 -2.38 -17.81 -1.25
C THR A 132 -3.11 -18.69 -0.22
N PRO A 133 -2.82 -18.62 1.10
CA PRO A 133 -3.57 -19.39 2.09
C PRO A 133 -5.07 -19.06 2.18
N TYR A 134 -5.53 -17.96 1.60
CA TYR A 134 -6.94 -17.50 1.63
C TYR A 134 -7.67 -17.78 0.30
N LEU A 135 -7.19 -18.71 -0.52
CA LEU A 135 -7.83 -19.10 -1.78
C LEU A 135 -9.13 -19.90 -1.62
N SER A 136 -9.46 -20.35 -0.41
CA SER A 136 -10.59 -21.24 -0.11
C SER A 136 -11.43 -20.73 1.05
#